data_AF-A0AAE4M6X7-F1
#
_entry.id   AF-A0AAE4M6X7-F1
#
_cell.length_a   1.000
_cell.length_b   1.000
_cell.length_c   1.000
_cell.angle_alpha   90.00
_cell.angle_beta   90.00
_cell.angle_gamma   90.00
#
_symmetry.space_group_name_H-M   'P 1'
#
loop_
_entity.id
_entity.type
_entity.pdbx_description
1 polymer ?
#
loop_
_entity_poly.entity_id
_entity_poly.type
_entity_poly.pdbx_seq_one_letter_code
_entity_poly.pdbx_strand_id
1 'polypeptide(L)'
;MTLDNNRVRELLVKMTHHRQTCLPLVNPQSHMTLARAAYRFVKIEKVMIKKMAKLFFDQDGEQFIAENATEYGVAELGNYKEMHFMNKLLLDDLKALLRAIDDTNLTALVSYWLAALQVENDEIEKHLPQGE
;
A
#
# COMPACT_ATOMS: atom_id res chain seq x y z
N MET A 1 -1.84 -18.89 -16.34
CA MET A 1 -1.90 -17.63 -15.56
C MET A 1 -3.13 -16.88 -16.02
N THR A 2 -4.22 -16.90 -15.28
CA THR A 2 -5.41 -16.06 -15.59
C THR A 2 -5.88 -15.32 -14.36
N LEU A 3 -4.93 -14.77 -13.60
CA LEU A 3 -5.23 -13.57 -12.85
C LEU A 3 -5.47 -12.48 -13.87
N ASP A 4 -6.58 -11.77 -13.76
CA ASP A 4 -6.91 -10.68 -14.67
C ASP A 4 -5.90 -9.54 -14.49
N ASN A 5 -5.00 -9.41 -15.47
CA ASN A 5 -3.97 -8.37 -15.50
C ASN A 5 -4.56 -6.96 -15.39
N ASN A 6 -5.81 -6.74 -15.82
CA ASN A 6 -6.48 -5.46 -15.67
C ASN A 6 -6.83 -5.19 -14.20
N ARG A 7 -7.36 -6.18 -13.48
CA ARG A 7 -7.61 -6.08 -12.03
C ARG A 7 -6.34 -5.83 -11.23
N VAL A 8 -5.24 -6.48 -11.61
CA VAL A 8 -3.92 -6.22 -10.99
C VAL A 8 -3.51 -4.77 -11.25
N ARG A 9 -3.64 -4.29 -12.48
CA ARG A 9 -3.30 -2.91 -12.85
C ARG A 9 -4.12 -1.91 -12.06
N GLU A 10 -5.45 -2.07 -12.01
CA GLU A 10 -6.37 -1.22 -11.24
C GLU A 10 -5.97 -1.14 -9.76
N LEU A 11 -5.63 -2.28 -9.16
CA LEU A 11 -5.16 -2.32 -7.78
C LEU A 11 -3.82 -1.58 -7.60
N LEU A 12 -2.85 -1.76 -8.50
CA LEU A 12 -1.57 -1.03 -8.42
C LEU A 12 -1.74 0.48 -8.60
N VAL A 13 -2.70 0.92 -9.43
CA VAL A 13 -3.09 2.33 -9.54
C VAL A 13 -3.71 2.80 -8.22
N LYS A 14 -4.63 2.03 -7.63
CA LYS A 14 -5.24 2.34 -6.33
C LYS A 14 -4.19 2.46 -5.21
N MET A 15 -3.21 1.56 -5.18
CA MET A 15 -2.06 1.62 -4.27
C MET A 15 -1.20 2.85 -4.52
N THR A 16 -0.98 3.23 -5.79
CA THR A 16 -0.22 4.44 -6.12
C THR A 16 -0.92 5.69 -5.59
N HIS A 17 -2.24 5.79 -5.76
CA HIS A 17 -3.03 6.88 -5.21
C HIS A 17 -3.05 6.86 -3.67
N HIS A 18 -3.30 5.70 -3.06
CA HIS A 18 -3.28 5.53 -1.61
C HIS A 18 -1.94 5.98 -1.01
N ARG A 19 -0.84 5.56 -1.63
CA ARG A 19 0.51 5.97 -1.25
C ARG A 19 0.64 7.49 -1.25
N GLN A 20 0.18 8.13 -2.33
CA GLN A 20 0.25 9.58 -2.49
C GLN A 20 -0.57 10.29 -1.41
N THR A 21 -1.77 9.80 -1.10
CA THR A 21 -2.65 10.30 -0.03
C THR A 21 -1.99 10.25 1.34
N CYS A 22 -1.13 9.26 1.57
CA CYS A 22 -0.43 9.08 2.85
C CYS A 22 0.85 9.92 2.99
N LEU A 23 1.44 10.43 1.91
CA LEU A 23 2.74 11.12 1.94
C LEU A 23 2.82 12.30 2.92
N PRO A 24 1.78 13.15 3.11
CA PRO A 24 1.84 14.26 4.07
C PRO A 24 2.10 13.83 5.52
N LEU A 25 1.71 12.61 5.89
CA LEU A 25 1.89 12.06 7.24
C LEU A 25 3.20 11.28 7.40
N VAL A 26 3.94 11.09 6.32
CA VAL A 26 5.17 10.30 6.30
C VAL A 26 6.38 11.20 6.60
N ASN A 27 7.01 10.99 7.75
CA ASN A 27 8.28 11.63 8.08
C ASN A 27 9.39 10.58 8.32
N PRO A 28 10.30 10.36 7.35
CA PRO A 28 11.39 9.39 7.47
C PRO A 28 12.39 9.66 8.61
N GLN A 29 12.49 10.91 9.06
CA GLN A 29 13.42 11.33 10.12
C GLN A 29 12.76 11.35 11.51
N SER A 30 11.46 11.07 11.59
CA SER A 30 10.76 11.07 12.87
C SER A 30 11.22 9.91 13.75
N HIS A 31 11.44 10.22 15.03
CA HIS A 31 11.70 9.22 16.07
C HIS A 31 10.41 8.67 16.70
N MET A 32 9.25 9.28 16.40
CA MET A 32 7.96 8.81 16.89
C MET A 32 7.61 7.46 16.24
N THR A 33 7.26 6.46 17.05
CA THR A 33 6.96 5.11 16.55
C THR A 33 5.80 5.11 15.55
N LEU A 34 4.76 5.89 15.80
CA LEU A 34 3.62 6.09 14.90
C LEU A 34 4.06 6.58 13.51
N ALA A 35 4.87 7.64 13.44
CA ALA A 35 5.38 8.18 12.19
C ALA A 35 6.31 7.20 11.45
N ARG A 36 7.11 6.41 12.19
CA ARG A 36 7.95 5.36 11.61
C ARG A 36 7.14 4.21 11.03
N ALA A 37 6.05 3.80 11.69
CA ALA A 37 5.14 2.78 11.18
C ALA A 37 4.46 3.24 9.90
N ALA A 38 3.95 4.48 9.88
CA ALA A 38 3.39 5.12 8.67
C ALA A 38 4.41 5.17 7.51
N TYR A 39 5.66 5.57 7.79
CA TYR A 39 6.72 5.54 6.79
C TYR A 39 7.00 4.14 6.26
N ARG A 40 7.09 3.13 7.14
CA ARG A 40 7.34 1.74 6.73
C ARG A 40 6.19 1.19 5.90
N PHE A 41 4.94 1.48 6.24
CA PHE A 41 3.77 1.09 5.45
C PHE A 41 3.88 1.59 4.00
N VAL A 42 4.08 2.90 3.80
CA VAL A 42 4.20 3.53 2.47
C VAL A 42 5.45 3.05 1.71
N LYS A 43 6.53 2.71 2.43
CA LYS A 43 7.73 2.10 1.83
C LYS A 43 7.45 0.70 1.32
N ILE A 44 6.76 -0.14 2.10
CA ILE A 44 6.38 -1.50 1.72
C ILE A 44 5.46 -1.46 0.50
N GLU A 45 4.46 -0.59 0.52
CA GLU A 45 3.54 -0.34 -0.60
C GLU A 45 4.32 0.01 -1.89
N LYS A 46 5.28 0.95 -1.80
CA LYS A 46 6.15 1.30 -2.92
C LYS A 46 6.88 0.08 -3.48
N VAL A 47 7.49 -0.74 -2.62
CA VAL A 47 8.25 -1.91 -3.08
C VAL A 47 7.33 -2.94 -3.74
N MET A 48 6.14 -3.16 -3.17
CA MET A 48 5.13 -4.04 -3.74
C MET A 48 4.70 -3.59 -5.14
N ILE A 49 4.35 -2.31 -5.32
CA ILE A 49 4.01 -1.74 -6.64
C ILE A 49 5.13 -1.99 -7.64
N LYS A 50 6.37 -1.67 -7.28
CA LYS A 50 7.52 -1.85 -8.19
C LYS A 50 7.73 -3.30 -8.61
N LYS A 51 7.60 -4.24 -7.66
CA LYS A 51 7.78 -5.67 -7.93
C LYS A 51 6.65 -6.22 -8.80
N MET A 52 5.41 -5.84 -8.52
CA MET A 52 4.25 -6.29 -9.29
C MET A 52 4.21 -5.66 -10.69
N ALA A 53 4.54 -4.38 -10.83
CA ALA A 53 4.61 -3.72 -12.14
C ALA A 53 5.60 -4.43 -13.07
N LYS A 54 6.79 -4.77 -12.55
CA LYS A 54 7.80 -5.53 -13.29
C LYS A 54 7.33 -6.94 -13.62
N LEU A 55 6.70 -7.63 -12.67
CA LEU A 55 6.27 -9.02 -12.85
C LEU A 55 5.13 -9.18 -13.87
N PHE A 56 4.13 -8.30 -13.84
CA PHE A 56 2.90 -8.44 -14.62
C PHE A 56 2.91 -7.67 -15.95
N PHE A 57 3.70 -6.60 -16.04
CA PHE A 57 3.66 -5.68 -17.18
C PHE A 57 5.05 -5.43 -17.79
N ASP A 58 6.10 -6.07 -17.28
CA ASP A 58 7.51 -5.84 -17.63
C ASP A 58 7.96 -4.36 -17.51
N GLN A 59 7.18 -3.54 -16.81
CA GLN A 59 7.36 -2.09 -16.69
C GLN A 59 8.28 -1.74 -15.51
N ASP A 60 9.08 -0.67 -15.65
CA ASP A 60 9.81 -0.12 -14.51
C ASP A 60 8.82 0.42 -13.46
N GLY A 61 9.08 0.08 -12.21
CA GLY A 61 8.17 0.39 -11.12
C GLY A 61 8.14 1.86 -10.71
N GLU A 62 9.26 2.60 -10.84
CA GLU A 62 9.25 4.04 -10.58
C GLU A 62 8.50 4.76 -11.70
N GLN A 63 8.69 4.33 -12.95
CA GLN A 63 7.92 4.82 -14.09
C GLN A 63 6.42 4.57 -13.90
N PHE A 64 6.01 3.35 -13.51
CA PHE A 64 4.60 3.04 -13.23
C PHE A 64 4.01 3.99 -12.19
N ILE A 65 4.74 4.22 -11.09
CA ILE A 65 4.29 5.12 -10.02
C ILE A 65 4.16 6.55 -10.54
N ALA A 66 5.10 7.04 -11.35
CA ALA A 66 5.06 8.40 -11.88
C ALA A 66 3.89 8.60 -12.86
N GLU A 67 3.62 7.63 -13.74
CA GLU A 67 2.53 7.68 -14.72
C GLU A 67 1.14 7.64 -14.09
N ASN A 68 1.01 7.00 -12.93
CA ASN A 68 -0.26 6.83 -12.23
C ASN A 68 -0.37 7.68 -10.97
N ALA A 69 0.61 8.56 -10.70
CA ALA A 69 0.47 9.60 -9.71
C ALA A 69 -0.34 10.75 -10.32
N THR A 70 -1.30 11.29 -9.58
CA THR A 70 -2.10 12.42 -10.05
C THR A 70 -1.45 13.73 -9.60
N GLU A 71 -1.25 14.69 -10.52
CA GLU A 71 -0.74 16.02 -10.13
C GLU A 71 -1.75 16.82 -9.28
N TYR A 72 -3.04 16.49 -9.36
CA TYR A 72 -4.14 17.19 -8.69
C TYR A 72 -5.14 16.22 -8.06
N GLY A 73 -5.75 16.61 -6.94
CA GLY A 73 -6.96 15.96 -6.41
C GLY A 73 -6.74 14.79 -5.43
N VAL A 74 -5.52 14.58 -4.94
CA VAL A 74 -5.33 13.65 -3.83
C VAL A 74 -5.71 14.37 -2.54
N ALA A 75 -6.87 14.01 -1.98
CA ALA A 75 -7.24 14.45 -0.64
C ALA A 75 -6.12 14.01 0.32
N GLU A 76 -5.41 14.99 0.90
CA GLU A 76 -4.39 14.72 1.89
C GLU A 76 -5.04 14.20 3.17
N LEU A 77 -4.44 13.19 3.79
CA LEU A 77 -4.89 12.73 5.10
C LEU A 77 -4.50 13.73 6.17
N GLY A 78 -5.45 14.12 7.02
CA GLY A 78 -5.23 15.08 8.09
C GLY A 78 -4.59 14.46 9.32
N ASN A 79 -4.68 13.13 9.49
CA ASN A 79 -4.18 12.44 10.69
C ASN A 79 -3.96 10.92 10.50
N TYR A 80 -3.23 10.33 11.45
CA TYR A 80 -2.93 8.89 11.44
C TYR A 80 -4.15 7.97 11.63
N LYS A 81 -5.27 8.47 12.19
CA LYS A 81 -6.49 7.68 12.35
C LYS A 81 -7.17 7.46 10.99
N GLU A 82 -7.20 8.50 10.17
CA GLU A 82 -7.64 8.40 8.76
C GLU A 82 -6.70 7.50 7.96
N MET A 83 -5.38 7.63 8.15
CA MET A 83 -4.41 6.73 7.52
C MET A 83 -4.65 5.27 7.88
N HIS A 84 -4.80 4.95 9.18
CA HIS A 84 -5.09 3.59 9.63
C HIS A 84 -6.36 3.02 8.97
N PHE A 85 -7.41 3.84 8.87
CA PHE A 85 -8.65 3.44 8.20
C PHE A 85 -8.43 3.18 6.70
N MET A 86 -7.75 4.07 5.99
CA MET A 86 -7.46 3.93 4.56
C MET A 86 -6.55 2.73 4.26
N ASN A 87 -5.51 2.53 5.08
CA ASN A 87 -4.65 1.35 5.03
C ASN A 87 -5.50 0.08 5.15
N LYS A 88 -6.44 0.03 6.10
CA LYS A 88 -7.32 -1.13 6.28
C LYS A 88 -8.16 -1.43 5.05
N LEU A 89 -8.71 -0.41 4.39
CA LEU A 89 -9.44 -0.59 3.13
C LEU A 89 -8.54 -1.17 2.03
N LEU A 90 -7.30 -0.67 1.91
CA LEU A 90 -6.33 -1.22 0.96
C LEU A 90 -5.99 -2.69 1.28
N LEU A 91 -5.77 -3.02 2.56
CA LEU A 91 -5.50 -4.39 3.01
C LEU A 91 -6.65 -5.34 2.65
N ASP A 92 -7.89 -4.87 2.69
CA ASP A 92 -9.06 -5.66 2.32
C ASP A 92 -9.14 -5.89 0.80
N ASP A 93 -8.77 -4.90 -0.02
CA ASP A 93 -8.62 -5.09 -1.48
C ASP A 93 -7.53 -6.13 -1.80
N LEU A 94 -6.39 -6.07 -1.10
CA LEU A 94 -5.30 -7.03 -1.26
C LEU A 94 -5.71 -8.46 -0.88
N LYS A 95 -6.51 -8.61 0.19
CA LYS A 95 -7.10 -9.91 0.56
C LYS A 95 -8.07 -10.41 -0.51
N ALA A 96 -8.86 -9.51 -1.10
CA ALA A 96 -9.77 -9.87 -2.20
C ALA A 96 -9.00 -10.34 -3.44
N LEU A 97 -7.89 -9.67 -3.78
CA LEU A 97 -6.98 -10.14 -4.84
C LEU A 97 -6.46 -11.54 -4.53
N LEU A 98 -5.92 -11.77 -3.32
CA LEU A 98 -5.37 -13.06 -2.90
C LEU A 98 -6.33 -14.23 -3.10
N ARG A 99 -7.63 -14.03 -2.83
CA ARG A 99 -8.67 -15.05 -3.02
C ARG A 99 -8.91 -15.41 -4.49
N ALA A 100 -8.47 -14.55 -5.42
CA ALA A 100 -8.62 -14.74 -6.86
C ALA A 100 -7.34 -15.25 -7.55
N ILE A 101 -6.26 -15.52 -6.79
CA ILE A 101 -4.99 -16.00 -7.33
C ILE A 101 -4.94 -17.53 -7.26
N ASP A 102 -4.89 -18.18 -8.42
CA ASP A 102 -4.74 -19.64 -8.51
C ASP A 102 -3.26 -20.09 -8.56
N ASP A 103 -2.31 -19.16 -8.70
CA ASP A 103 -0.87 -19.45 -8.75
C ASP A 103 -0.24 -19.43 -7.35
N THR A 104 0.32 -20.56 -6.92
CA THR A 104 0.88 -20.71 -5.56
C THR A 104 2.05 -19.76 -5.27
N ASN A 105 2.94 -19.54 -6.24
CA ASN A 105 4.11 -18.67 -6.03
C ASN A 105 3.68 -17.22 -5.88
N LEU A 106 2.72 -16.80 -6.71
CA LEU A 106 2.16 -15.47 -6.67
C LEU A 106 1.33 -15.26 -5.40
N THR A 107 0.54 -16.25 -4.97
CA THR A 107 -0.17 -16.23 -3.68
C THR A 107 0.80 -16.04 -2.52
N ALA A 108 1.93 -16.77 -2.50
CA ALA A 108 2.95 -16.61 -1.48
C ALA A 108 3.56 -15.20 -1.49
N LEU A 109 3.88 -14.67 -2.67
CA LEU A 109 4.43 -13.33 -2.84
C LEU A 109 3.47 -12.24 -2.32
N VAL A 110 2.20 -12.28 -2.74
CA VAL A 110 1.20 -11.29 -2.31
C VAL A 110 0.88 -11.44 -0.83
N SER A 111 0.85 -12.66 -0.30
CA SER A 111 0.65 -12.92 1.14
C SER A 111 1.78 -12.33 1.99
N TYR A 112 3.03 -12.45 1.54
CA TYR A 112 4.18 -11.84 2.21
C TYR A 112 4.03 -10.32 2.33
N TRP A 113 3.69 -9.65 1.23
CA TRP A 113 3.51 -8.19 1.24
C TRP A 113 2.28 -7.76 2.06
N LEU A 114 1.18 -8.51 1.97
CA LEU A 114 -0.01 -8.27 2.77
C LEU A 114 0.30 -8.35 4.26
N ALA A 115 1.01 -9.38 4.70
CA ALA A 115 1.41 -9.55 6.09
C ALA A 115 2.33 -8.40 6.56
N ALA A 116 3.30 -8.00 5.73
CA ALA A 116 4.18 -6.87 6.04
C ALA A 116 3.41 -5.55 6.19
N LEU A 117 2.43 -5.28 5.33
CA LEU A 117 1.55 -4.10 5.44
C LEU A 117 0.65 -4.18 6.68
N GLN A 118 0.10 -5.36 7.00
CA GLN A 118 -0.70 -5.58 8.20
C GLN A 118 0.09 -5.27 9.47
N VAL A 119 1.32 -5.78 9.59
CA VAL A 119 2.18 -5.53 10.75
C VAL A 119 2.38 -4.03 10.99
N GLU A 120 2.63 -3.25 9.93
CA GLU A 120 2.81 -1.81 10.09
C GLU A 120 1.49 -1.08 10.39
N ASN A 121 0.37 -1.55 9.86
CA ASN A 121 -0.94 -0.97 10.18
C ASN A 121 -1.37 -1.25 11.62
N ASP A 122 -1.12 -2.46 12.11
CA ASP A 122 -1.35 -2.84 13.52
C ASP A 122 -0.44 -2.03 14.45
N GLU A 123 0.80 -1.73 14.01
CA GLU A 123 1.70 -0.87 14.76
C GLU A 123 1.18 0.59 14.80
N ILE A 124 0.60 1.10 13.71
CA ILE A 124 -0.08 2.40 13.73
C ILE A 124 -1.20 2.37 14.78
N GLU A 125 -2.07 1.36 14.75
CA GLU A 125 -3.21 1.21 15.67
C GLU A 125 -2.79 1.26 17.15
N LYS A 126 -1.72 0.54 17.51
CA LYS A 126 -1.19 0.51 18.90
C LYS A 126 -0.79 1.89 19.43
N HIS A 127 -0.31 2.77 18.56
CA HIS A 127 0.18 4.10 18.93
C HIS A 127 -0.78 5.23 18.60
N LEU A 128 -1.97 4.93 18.05
CA LEU A 128 -3.03 5.92 17.93
C LEU A 128 -3.49 6.35 19.33
N PRO A 129 -3.84 7.63 19.52
CA PRO A 129 -4.49 8.07 20.75
C PRO A 129 -5.75 7.24 20.98
N GLN A 130 -5.72 6.37 21.99
CA GLN A 130 -6.92 5.74 22.53
C GLN A 130 -7.66 6.88 23.23
N GLY A 131 -8.87 7.21 22.76
CA GLY A 131 -9.61 8.38 23.27
C GLY A 131 -9.78 8.35 24.79
N GLU A 132 -9.79 9.53 25.41
CA GLU A 132 -10.46 9.78 26.70
C GLU A 132 -11.98 9.63 26.56
#